data_AF-A0A2M8DET3-F1
#
_entry.id   AF-A0A2M8DET3-F1
#
_cell.length_a   1.000
_cell.length_b   1.000
_cell.length_c   1.000
_cell.angle_alpha   90.00
_cell.angle_beta   90.00
_cell.angle_gamma   90.00
#
_symmetry.space_group_name_H-M   'P 1'
#
loop_
_entity.id
_entity.type
_entity.pdbx_description
1 polymer ?
#
loop_
_entity_poly.entity_id
_entity_poly.type
_entity_poly.pdbx_seq_one_letter_code
_entity_poly.pdbx_strand_id
1 'polypeptide(L)'
;MAVGALDAGGAFGGMGASREMTIAPLVEPVLMMVVFSAALAAGTTELGTLAAHRGSSWLFAWDAADFLGFAAMIVLLPAETGRIPVDNPDTHLELTMLHEGMLLEHSGPGLACMVLASHTRQIVTLGLVSSLFFPVGLAVGAGATALLFGVTAFVVKVALLATYLALVESSYAKLRLFRVPQYLGVGFVCALTALALRIL
;
A
#
# COMPACT_ATOMS: atom_id res chain seq x y z
N MET A 1 15.89 -2.94 2.55
CA MET A 1 16.31 -3.69 1.33
C MET A 1 17.40 -2.96 0.54
N ALA A 2 17.26 -1.66 0.23
CA ALA A 2 18.24 -0.93 -0.60
C ALA A 2 19.69 -0.97 -0.10
N VAL A 3 19.90 -0.81 1.22
CA VAL A 3 21.24 -0.92 1.82
C VAL A 3 21.83 -2.32 1.62
N GLY A 4 21.03 -3.37 1.79
CA GLY A 4 21.49 -4.75 1.57
C GLY A 4 21.87 -5.04 0.11
N ALA A 5 21.13 -4.45 -0.83
CA ALA A 5 21.46 -4.54 -2.26
C ALA A 5 22.72 -3.77 -2.66
N LEU A 6 23.04 -2.67 -1.96
CA LEU A 6 24.28 -1.91 -2.19
C LEU A 6 25.51 -2.60 -1.56
N ASP A 7 25.33 -3.23 -0.39
CA ASP A 7 26.40 -3.94 0.31
C ASP A 7 26.89 -5.17 -0.46
N ALA A 8 25.99 -5.82 -1.19
CA ALA A 8 26.31 -6.97 -2.04
C ALA A 8 27.26 -6.60 -3.21
N GLY A 9 27.24 -5.34 -3.65
CA GLY A 9 28.26 -4.76 -4.53
C GLY A 9 28.11 -5.08 -6.02
N GLY A 10 27.07 -5.79 -6.45
CA GLY A 10 26.82 -6.03 -7.88
C GLY A 10 26.08 -4.90 -8.58
N ALA A 11 26.23 -4.87 -9.92
CA ALA A 11 25.69 -3.81 -10.76
C ALA A 11 24.16 -3.75 -10.77
N PHE A 12 23.49 -4.91 -10.70
CA PHE A 12 22.02 -4.99 -10.71
C PHE A 12 21.41 -4.57 -9.37
N GLY A 13 22.00 -4.98 -8.24
CA GLY A 13 21.59 -4.56 -6.90
C GLY A 13 21.64 -3.05 -6.74
N GLY A 14 22.76 -2.43 -7.14
CA GLY A 14 22.91 -0.98 -7.11
C GLY A 14 21.93 -0.23 -8.02
N MET A 15 21.69 -0.72 -9.24
CA MET A 15 20.70 -0.13 -10.15
C MET A 15 19.27 -0.23 -9.61
N GLY A 16 18.86 -1.39 -9.07
CA GLY A 16 17.55 -1.59 -8.46
C GLY A 16 17.36 -0.67 -7.25
N ALA A 17 18.34 -0.64 -6.35
CA ALA A 17 18.33 0.21 -5.16
C ALA A 17 18.23 1.71 -5.50
N SER A 18 19.00 2.19 -6.48
CA SER A 18 18.95 3.61 -6.89
C SER A 18 17.57 4.02 -7.38
N ARG A 19 16.90 3.17 -8.15
CA ARG A 19 15.57 3.46 -8.70
C ARG A 19 14.48 3.35 -7.64
N GLU A 20 14.52 2.32 -6.78
CA GLU A 20 13.60 2.19 -5.66
C GLU A 20 13.71 3.41 -4.73
N MET A 21 14.93 3.87 -4.40
CA MET A 21 15.14 5.07 -3.58
C MET A 21 14.71 6.37 -4.28
N THR A 22 14.50 6.36 -5.60
CA THR A 22 13.92 7.51 -6.32
C THR A 22 12.39 7.51 -6.25
N ILE A 23 11.76 6.33 -6.21
CA ILE A 23 10.31 6.18 -6.21
C ILE A 23 9.74 6.18 -4.79
N ALA A 24 10.37 5.49 -3.85
CA ALA A 24 9.87 5.31 -2.49
C ALA A 24 9.52 6.63 -1.77
N PRO A 25 10.34 7.71 -1.86
CA PRO A 25 10.00 8.98 -1.23
C PRO A 25 8.75 9.66 -1.80
N LEU A 26 8.32 9.30 -3.01
CA LEU A 26 7.10 9.84 -3.62
C LEU A 26 5.83 9.17 -3.08
N VAL A 27 5.96 7.98 -2.49
CA VAL A 27 4.83 7.19 -1.96
C VAL A 27 4.41 7.70 -0.58
N GLU A 28 5.39 8.00 0.29
CA GLU A 28 5.16 8.48 1.65
C GLU A 28 4.23 9.70 1.76
N PRO A 29 4.41 10.81 1.00
CA PRO A 29 3.54 11.98 1.15
C PRO A 29 2.09 11.67 0.77
N VAL A 30 1.85 10.79 -0.21
CA VAL A 30 0.49 10.38 -0.60
C VAL A 30 -0.18 9.65 0.56
N LEU A 31 0.52 8.68 1.16
CA LEU A 31 0.02 7.93 2.32
C LEU A 31 -0.28 8.85 3.50
N MET A 32 0.62 9.78 3.81
CA MET A 32 0.44 10.73 4.92
C MET A 32 -0.77 11.64 4.72
N MET A 33 -0.97 12.17 3.51
CA MET A 33 -2.13 13.02 3.21
C MET A 33 -3.46 12.28 3.38
N VAL A 34 -3.53 11.00 2.97
CA VAL A 34 -4.71 10.16 3.18
C VAL A 34 -4.96 9.91 4.67
N VAL A 35 -3.92 9.53 5.41
CA VAL A 35 -4.03 9.27 6.86
C VAL A 35 -4.45 10.55 7.60
N PHE A 36 -3.89 11.71 7.27
CA PHE A 36 -4.28 12.98 7.86
C PHE A 36 -5.71 13.39 7.52
N SER A 37 -6.15 13.17 6.28
CA SER A 37 -7.54 13.40 5.89
C SER A 37 -8.51 12.58 6.75
N ALA A 38 -8.20 11.30 6.99
CA ALA A 38 -9.01 10.45 7.85
C ALA A 38 -8.91 10.85 9.34
N ALA A 39 -7.72 11.20 9.82
CA ALA A 39 -7.47 11.64 11.19
C ALA A 39 -8.23 12.94 11.53
N LEU A 40 -8.27 13.91 10.61
CA LEU A 40 -9.03 15.15 10.78
C LEU A 40 -10.53 14.89 10.88
N ALA A 41 -11.07 13.97 10.09
CA ALA A 41 -12.49 13.61 10.14
C ALA A 41 -12.88 13.02 11.51
N ALA A 42 -12.04 12.16 12.09
CA ALA A 42 -12.32 11.51 13.37
C ALA A 42 -11.82 12.29 14.61
N GLY A 43 -10.95 13.29 14.42
CA GLY A 43 -10.32 14.07 15.49
C GLY A 43 -9.26 13.30 16.31
N THR A 44 -8.74 12.20 15.78
CA THR A 44 -7.81 11.28 16.48
C THR A 44 -6.83 10.65 15.49
N THR A 45 -5.67 10.22 15.98
CA THR A 45 -4.69 9.44 15.21
C THR A 45 -4.69 7.95 15.59
N GLU A 46 -5.52 7.56 16.55
CA GLU A 46 -5.61 6.17 16.98
C GLU A 46 -6.46 5.38 15.97
N LEU A 47 -5.90 4.28 15.46
CA LEU A 47 -6.40 3.60 14.26
C LEU A 47 -7.69 2.83 14.53
N GLY A 48 -7.87 2.29 15.75
CA GLY A 48 -9.10 1.61 16.16
C GLY A 48 -10.30 2.55 16.24
N THR A 49 -10.11 3.73 16.80
CA THR A 49 -11.12 4.80 16.88
C THR A 49 -11.40 5.41 15.51
N LEU A 50 -10.40 5.53 14.63
CA LEU A 50 -10.60 5.93 13.24
C LEU A 50 -11.52 4.96 12.49
N ALA A 51 -11.25 3.65 12.63
CA ALA A 51 -12.09 2.62 12.03
C ALA A 51 -13.50 2.63 12.65
N ALA A 52 -13.61 2.77 13.97
CA ALA A 52 -14.88 2.81 14.67
C ALA A 52 -15.73 4.05 14.32
N HIS A 53 -15.09 5.19 14.04
CA HIS A 53 -15.76 6.45 13.71
C HIS A 53 -16.64 6.34 12.46
N ARG A 54 -16.24 5.55 11.47
CA ARG A 54 -16.99 5.31 10.22
C ARG A 54 -18.12 4.26 10.37
N GLY A 55 -18.39 3.79 11.60
CA GLY A 55 -19.28 2.67 11.93
C GLY A 55 -20.76 2.77 11.52
N SER A 56 -21.38 1.59 11.43
CA SER A 56 -22.77 1.22 11.06
C SER A 56 -23.31 1.66 9.69
N SER A 57 -23.04 2.88 9.23
CA SER A 57 -23.52 3.40 7.93
C SER A 57 -22.37 3.66 6.95
N TRP A 58 -21.38 2.78 6.95
CA TRP A 58 -20.13 2.98 6.20
C TRP A 58 -20.32 3.21 4.70
N LEU A 59 -21.41 2.75 4.08
CA LEU A 59 -21.71 2.98 2.66
C LEU A 59 -22.29 4.37 2.38
N PHE A 60 -23.04 4.93 3.32
CA PHE A 60 -23.68 6.25 3.18
C PHE A 60 -22.84 7.38 3.77
N ALA A 61 -21.80 7.04 4.53
CA ALA A 61 -20.89 7.99 5.18
C ALA A 61 -19.67 8.37 4.33
N TRP A 62 -19.65 8.04 3.03
CA TRP A 62 -18.55 8.45 2.16
C TRP A 62 -18.78 9.88 1.66
N ASP A 63 -17.90 10.78 2.08
CA ASP A 63 -17.81 12.12 1.53
C ASP A 63 -16.92 12.12 0.27
N ALA A 64 -16.96 13.22 -0.49
CA ALA A 64 -16.06 13.42 -1.64
C ALA A 64 -14.58 13.23 -1.28
N ALA A 65 -14.17 13.66 -0.07
CA ALA A 65 -12.81 13.47 0.44
C ALA A 65 -12.45 11.99 0.62
N ASP A 66 -13.40 11.13 1.00
CA ASP A 66 -13.15 9.69 1.19
C ASP A 66 -12.96 8.97 -0.14
N PHE A 67 -13.75 9.32 -1.15
CA PHE A 67 -13.58 8.78 -2.50
C PHE A 67 -12.20 9.15 -3.09
N LEU A 68 -11.78 10.40 -2.91
CA LEU A 68 -10.47 10.87 -3.34
C LEU A 68 -9.32 10.21 -2.57
N GLY A 69 -9.45 10.08 -1.25
CA GLY A 69 -8.48 9.38 -0.42
C GLY A 69 -8.37 7.89 -0.78
N PHE A 70 -9.48 7.23 -1.06
CA PHE A 70 -9.51 5.83 -1.48
C PHE A 70 -8.87 5.66 -2.87
N ALA A 71 -9.20 6.54 -3.82
CA ALA A 71 -8.58 6.56 -5.14
C ALA A 71 -7.06 6.76 -5.06
N ALA A 72 -6.59 7.65 -4.18
CA ALA A 72 -5.17 7.85 -3.93
C ALA A 72 -4.50 6.57 -3.41
N MET A 73 -5.13 5.87 -2.47
CA MET A 73 -4.60 4.59 -1.95
C MET A 73 -4.59 3.49 -3.00
N ILE A 74 -5.61 3.43 -3.88
CA ILE A 74 -5.63 2.48 -4.99
C ILE A 74 -4.42 2.70 -5.92
N VAL A 75 -4.11 3.97 -6.23
CA VAL A 75 -2.95 4.32 -7.07
C VAL A 75 -1.65 3.96 -6.35
N LEU A 76 -1.57 4.23 -5.05
CA LEU A 76 -0.40 3.98 -4.21
C LEU A 76 -0.11 2.49 -3.98
N LEU A 77 -1.14 1.65 -3.87
CA LEU A 77 -1.01 0.23 -3.51
C LEU A 77 -0.01 -0.54 -4.40
N PRO A 78 -0.10 -0.50 -5.74
CA PRO A 78 0.89 -1.15 -6.60
C PRO A 78 2.31 -0.61 -6.43
N ALA A 79 2.46 0.70 -6.17
CA ALA A 79 3.77 1.32 -5.99
C ALA A 79 4.46 0.83 -4.73
N GLU A 80 3.74 0.78 -3.61
CA GLU A 80 4.27 0.34 -2.32
C GLU A 80 4.50 -1.19 -2.26
N THR A 81 3.70 -1.95 -3.00
CA THR A 81 3.78 -3.43 -3.00
C THR A 81 4.71 -3.99 -4.07
N GLY A 82 5.29 -3.15 -4.93
CA GLY A 82 6.15 -3.60 -6.03
C GLY A 82 5.37 -4.41 -7.08
N ARG A 83 4.13 -4.03 -7.35
CA ARG A 83 3.22 -4.71 -8.29
C ARG A 83 2.96 -3.89 -9.53
N ILE A 84 2.46 -4.56 -10.57
CA ILE A 84 2.08 -3.92 -11.82
C ILE A 84 0.93 -2.95 -11.50
N PRO A 85 0.97 -1.70 -11.98
CA PRO A 85 1.76 -1.23 -13.12
C PRO A 85 3.14 -0.60 -12.79
N VAL A 86 3.56 -0.55 -11.53
CA VAL A 86 4.79 0.16 -11.11
C VAL A 86 6.04 -0.71 -11.21
N ASP A 87 5.97 -1.93 -10.69
CA ASP A 87 7.03 -2.94 -10.87
C ASP A 87 6.42 -4.29 -11.27
N ASN A 88 7.24 -5.25 -11.68
CA ASN A 88 6.80 -6.62 -11.95
C ASN A 88 7.63 -7.60 -11.11
N PRO A 89 7.01 -8.32 -10.15
CA PRO A 89 7.72 -9.29 -9.32
C PRO A 89 8.20 -10.52 -10.11
N ASP A 90 7.56 -10.83 -11.24
CA ASP A 90 7.86 -12.04 -12.01
C ASP A 90 8.99 -11.82 -13.04
N THR A 91 9.43 -10.58 -13.26
CA THR A 91 10.49 -10.36 -14.25
C THR A 91 11.89 -10.47 -13.63
N HIS A 92 12.50 -11.64 -13.76
CA HIS A 92 13.84 -11.93 -13.22
C HIS A 92 15.02 -11.42 -14.08
N LEU A 93 14.81 -10.80 -15.25
CA LEU A 93 15.90 -10.40 -16.17
C LEU A 93 15.60 -9.14 -17.00
N GLU A 94 14.77 -8.24 -16.50
CA GLU A 94 14.56 -6.92 -17.15
C GLU A 94 15.63 -5.93 -16.69
N LEU A 95 16.26 -5.22 -17.62
CA LEU A 95 17.12 -4.07 -17.28
C LEU A 95 16.36 -2.98 -16.50
N THR A 96 15.03 -3.04 -16.43
CA THR A 96 14.10 -2.17 -15.69
C THR A 96 13.61 -2.76 -14.36
N MET A 97 14.28 -3.78 -13.82
CA MET A 97 13.97 -4.29 -12.47
C MET A 97 14.14 -3.18 -11.40
N LEU A 98 13.21 -3.12 -10.45
CA LEU A 98 13.31 -2.33 -9.23
C LEU A 98 13.56 -3.25 -8.04
N HIS A 99 12.51 -3.98 -7.63
CA HIS A 99 12.53 -4.78 -6.41
C HIS A 99 13.33 -6.08 -6.59
N GLU A 100 13.12 -6.78 -7.72
CA GLU A 100 13.79 -8.05 -7.99
C GLU A 100 15.31 -7.89 -8.13
N GLY A 101 15.77 -6.77 -8.71
CA GLY A 101 17.19 -6.46 -8.83
C GLY A 101 17.91 -6.38 -7.49
N MET A 102 17.19 -6.06 -6.41
CA MET A 102 17.71 -5.97 -5.04
C MET A 102 17.77 -7.33 -4.33
N LEU A 103 17.18 -8.39 -4.89
CA LEU A 103 17.12 -9.73 -4.31
C LEU A 103 18.12 -10.71 -4.92
N LEU A 104 18.65 -10.42 -6.12
CA LEU A 104 19.46 -11.36 -6.93
C LEU A 104 20.69 -11.94 -6.22
N GLU A 105 21.30 -11.18 -5.32
CA GLU A 105 22.53 -11.57 -4.61
C GLU A 105 22.25 -12.26 -3.26
N HIS A 106 20.98 -12.27 -2.83
CA HIS A 106 20.56 -12.96 -1.62
C HIS A 106 20.18 -14.41 -1.90
N SER A 107 20.55 -15.31 -0.99
CA SER A 107 20.18 -16.73 -1.07
C SER A 107 19.79 -17.29 0.31
N GLY A 108 19.07 -18.42 0.29
CA GLY A 108 18.71 -19.17 1.50
C GLY A 108 17.99 -18.31 2.56
N PRO A 109 18.47 -18.30 3.82
CA PRO A 109 17.82 -17.56 4.90
C PRO A 109 17.72 -16.04 4.66
N GLY A 110 18.74 -15.43 4.02
CA GLY A 110 18.73 -14.00 3.73
C GLY A 110 17.62 -13.63 2.74
N LEU A 111 17.45 -14.45 1.71
CA LEU A 111 16.35 -14.29 0.74
C LEU A 111 14.99 -14.47 1.42
N ALA A 112 14.85 -15.48 2.31
CA ALA A 112 13.60 -15.71 3.05
C ALA A 112 13.21 -14.49 3.91
N CYS A 113 14.16 -13.86 4.60
CA CYS A 113 13.90 -12.64 5.37
C CYS A 113 13.42 -11.48 4.48
N MET A 114 14.02 -11.30 3.30
CA MET A 114 13.66 -10.24 2.36
C MET A 114 12.26 -10.45 1.76
N VAL A 115 11.96 -11.69 1.34
CA VAL A 115 10.64 -12.07 0.83
C VAL A 115 9.57 -11.94 1.93
N LEU A 116 9.88 -12.33 3.17
CA LEU A 116 8.97 -12.12 4.29
C LEU A 116 8.71 -10.63 4.52
N ALA A 117 9.73 -9.77 4.43
CA ALA A 117 9.59 -8.33 4.57
C ALA A 117 8.73 -7.69 3.47
N SER A 118 8.82 -8.16 2.21
CA SER A 118 7.94 -7.65 1.14
C SER A 118 6.48 -8.08 1.35
N HIS A 119 6.25 -9.32 1.78
CA HIS A 119 4.90 -9.80 2.11
C HIS A 119 4.30 -9.11 3.33
N THR A 120 5.08 -8.86 4.39
CA THR A 120 4.58 -8.12 5.56
C THR A 120 4.25 -6.69 5.20
N ARG A 121 5.08 -6.01 4.38
CA ARG A 121 4.77 -4.67 3.83
C ARG A 121 3.44 -4.69 3.07
N GLN A 122 3.22 -5.67 2.19
CA GLN A 122 1.96 -5.82 1.46
C GLN A 122 0.75 -6.01 2.40
N ILE A 123 0.86 -6.90 3.40
CA ILE A 123 -0.23 -7.13 4.37
C ILE A 123 -0.53 -5.86 5.18
N VAL A 124 0.50 -5.13 5.61
CA VAL A 124 0.34 -3.88 6.38
C VAL A 124 -0.35 -2.81 5.53
N THR A 125 0.08 -2.60 4.28
CA THR A 125 -0.53 -1.58 3.40
C THR A 125 -1.97 -1.92 3.04
N LEU A 126 -2.28 -3.19 2.74
CA LEU A 126 -3.67 -3.64 2.53
C LEU A 126 -4.51 -3.53 3.80
N GLY A 127 -3.93 -3.85 4.96
CA GLY A 127 -4.56 -3.70 6.26
C GLY A 127 -4.90 -2.24 6.57
N LEU A 128 -4.01 -1.31 6.24
CA LEU A 128 -4.24 0.12 6.39
C LEU A 128 -5.43 0.59 5.53
N VAL A 129 -5.46 0.22 4.25
CA VAL A 129 -6.60 0.54 3.35
C VAL A 129 -7.91 -0.05 3.88
N SER A 130 -7.89 -1.31 4.30
CA SER A 130 -9.04 -1.98 4.90
C SER A 130 -9.54 -1.25 6.15
N SER A 131 -8.65 -0.85 7.05
CA SER A 131 -9.04 -0.19 8.30
C SER A 131 -9.56 1.24 8.10
N LEU A 132 -9.00 1.98 7.15
CA LEU A 132 -9.40 3.37 6.87
C LEU A 132 -10.73 3.48 6.12
N PHE A 133 -10.94 2.64 5.11
CA PHE A 133 -12.09 2.78 4.19
C PHE A 133 -13.19 1.73 4.39
N PHE A 134 -12.84 0.55 4.92
CA PHE A 134 -13.74 -0.59 5.08
C PHE A 134 -13.76 -1.14 6.53
N PRO A 135 -14.23 -0.35 7.51
CA PRO A 135 -14.24 -0.73 8.94
C PRO A 135 -15.37 -1.71 9.29
N VAL A 136 -15.62 -2.68 8.42
CA VAL A 136 -16.60 -3.74 8.65
C VAL A 136 -15.98 -4.82 9.53
N GLY A 137 -16.74 -5.32 10.51
CA GLY A 137 -16.31 -6.45 11.34
C GLY A 137 -15.40 -6.07 12.51
N LEU A 138 -15.53 -4.86 13.06
CA LEU A 138 -14.88 -4.50 14.32
C LEU A 138 -15.37 -5.41 15.45
N ALA A 139 -14.46 -6.08 16.13
CA ALA A 139 -14.79 -6.95 17.26
C ALA A 139 -15.27 -6.11 18.45
N VAL A 140 -16.56 -6.14 18.75
CA VAL A 140 -17.13 -5.45 19.91
C VAL A 140 -17.03 -6.38 21.12
N GLY A 141 -15.86 -6.36 21.79
CA GLY A 141 -15.58 -7.09 23.02
C GLY A 141 -14.46 -8.13 22.92
N ALA A 142 -14.00 -8.62 24.07
CA ALA A 142 -12.86 -9.55 24.21
C ALA A 142 -13.25 -11.04 24.14
N GLY A 143 -14.50 -11.35 23.75
CA GLY A 143 -14.96 -12.74 23.63
C GLY A 143 -14.27 -13.47 22.47
N ALA A 144 -14.00 -14.77 22.64
CA ALA A 144 -13.39 -15.59 21.60
C ALA A 144 -14.16 -15.57 20.27
N THR A 145 -15.50 -15.50 20.33
CA THR A 145 -16.38 -15.38 19.16
C THR A 145 -16.24 -14.03 18.45
N ALA A 146 -16.13 -12.93 19.19
CA ALA A 146 -15.91 -11.60 18.64
C ALA A 146 -14.53 -11.50 17.98
N LEU A 147 -13.50 -12.10 18.60
CA LEU A 147 -12.16 -12.18 18.03
C LEU A 147 -12.14 -12.98 16.72
N LEU A 148 -12.75 -14.17 16.71
CA LEU A 148 -12.85 -14.99 15.49
C LEU A 148 -13.58 -14.26 14.37
N PHE A 149 -14.67 -13.55 14.67
CA PHE A 149 -15.38 -12.73 13.69
C PHE A 149 -14.51 -11.58 13.15
N GLY A 150 -13.78 -10.88 14.02
CA GLY A 150 -12.89 -9.80 13.60
C GLY A 150 -11.73 -10.29 12.72
N VAL A 151 -11.09 -11.40 13.11
CA VAL A 151 -10.01 -12.02 12.33
C VAL A 151 -10.51 -12.49 10.96
N THR A 152 -11.65 -13.18 10.92
CA THR A 152 -12.23 -13.64 9.65
C THR A 152 -12.63 -12.48 8.76
N ALA A 153 -13.27 -11.42 9.29
CA ALA A 153 -13.59 -10.22 8.54
C ALA A 153 -12.34 -9.52 7.99
N PHE A 154 -11.26 -9.44 8.78
CA PHE A 154 -9.98 -8.88 8.33
C PHE A 154 -9.38 -9.69 7.18
N VAL A 155 -9.31 -11.02 7.32
CA VAL A 155 -8.77 -11.92 6.28
C VAL A 155 -9.58 -11.79 4.99
N VAL A 156 -10.92 -11.76 5.06
CA VAL A 156 -11.78 -11.58 3.89
C VAL A 156 -11.50 -10.24 3.20
N LYS A 157 -11.40 -9.14 3.95
CA LYS A 157 -11.11 -7.81 3.38
C LYS A 157 -9.74 -7.75 2.69
N VAL A 158 -8.71 -8.29 3.34
CA VAL A 158 -7.37 -8.37 2.76
C VAL A 158 -7.37 -9.24 1.51
N ALA A 159 -8.08 -10.37 1.51
CA ALA A 159 -8.21 -11.24 0.35
C ALA A 159 -8.94 -10.54 -0.82
N LEU A 160 -9.97 -9.74 -0.56
CA LEU A 160 -10.65 -8.93 -1.58
C LEU A 160 -9.70 -7.88 -2.19
N LEU A 161 -8.95 -7.15 -1.36
CA LEU A 161 -7.98 -6.16 -1.87
C LEU A 161 -6.81 -6.83 -2.60
N ALA A 162 -6.37 -8.02 -2.16
CA ALA A 162 -5.37 -8.80 -2.87
C ALA A 162 -5.90 -9.31 -4.23
N THR A 163 -7.18 -9.69 -4.30
CA THR A 163 -7.84 -10.05 -5.56
C THR A 163 -7.91 -8.85 -6.50
N TYR A 164 -8.23 -7.66 -5.98
CA TYR A 164 -8.15 -6.42 -6.75
C TYR A 164 -6.75 -6.20 -7.33
N LEU A 165 -5.71 -6.36 -6.51
CA LEU A 165 -4.32 -6.22 -6.95
C LEU A 165 -3.96 -7.23 -8.04
N ALA A 166 -4.39 -8.49 -7.88
CA ALA A 166 -4.19 -9.54 -8.88
C ALA A 166 -4.92 -9.23 -10.21
N LEU A 167 -6.11 -8.64 -10.16
CA LEU A 167 -6.84 -8.21 -11.35
C LEU A 167 -6.11 -7.06 -12.06
N VAL A 168 -5.61 -6.07 -11.31
CA VAL A 168 -4.79 -4.97 -11.88
C VAL A 168 -3.52 -5.54 -12.53
N GLU A 169 -2.83 -6.44 -11.82
CA GLU A 169 -1.61 -7.08 -12.30
C GLU A 169 -1.83 -7.89 -13.59
N SER A 170 -2.98 -8.55 -13.70
CA SER A 170 -3.36 -9.33 -14.89
C SER A 170 -3.87 -8.47 -16.05
N SER A 171 -4.38 -7.26 -15.78
CA SER A 171 -5.06 -6.41 -16.78
C SER A 171 -4.18 -5.30 -17.35
N TYR A 172 -3.15 -4.88 -16.61
CA TYR A 172 -2.27 -3.78 -17.01
C TYR A 172 -0.88 -4.25 -17.40
N ALA A 173 -0.20 -3.44 -18.22
CA ALA A 173 1.20 -3.62 -18.53
C ALA A 173 2.08 -2.77 -17.60
N LYS A 174 3.32 -3.22 -17.38
CA LYS A 174 4.33 -2.47 -16.64
C LYS A 174 4.58 -1.10 -17.27
N LEU A 175 4.56 -0.06 -16.45
CA LEU A 175 4.87 1.31 -16.87
C LEU A 175 6.38 1.48 -17.05
N ARG A 176 6.75 2.40 -17.94
CA ARG A 176 8.15 2.85 -18.04
C ARG A 176 8.51 3.62 -16.77
N LEU A 177 9.73 3.41 -16.28
CA LEU A 177 10.25 4.03 -15.05
C LEU A 177 9.97 5.54 -14.95
N PHE A 178 10.22 6.28 -16.03
CA PHE A 178 10.03 7.74 -16.06
C PHE A 178 8.57 8.20 -15.99
N ARG A 179 7.60 7.30 -16.17
CA ARG A 179 6.17 7.58 -16.02
C ARG A 179 5.65 7.29 -14.61
N VAL A 180 6.42 6.56 -13.79
CA VAL A 180 6.04 6.24 -12.40
C VAL A 180 5.81 7.51 -11.55
N PRO A 181 6.67 8.55 -11.61
CA PRO A 181 6.40 9.79 -10.87
C PRO A 181 5.10 10.48 -11.30
N GLN A 182 4.75 10.43 -12.59
CA GLN A 182 3.49 11.00 -13.09
C GLN A 182 2.28 10.21 -12.58
N TYR A 183 2.39 8.88 -12.55
CA TYR A 183 1.37 8.00 -11.98
C TYR A 183 1.13 8.28 -10.49
N LEU A 184 2.21 8.37 -9.70
CA LEU A 184 2.12 8.73 -8.27
C LEU A 184 1.64 10.17 -8.06
N GLY A 185 1.95 11.08 -8.99
CA GLY A 185 1.44 12.45 -8.99
C GLY A 185 -0.09 12.52 -9.01
N VAL A 186 -0.76 11.61 -9.74
CA VAL A 186 -2.23 11.51 -9.72
C VAL A 186 -2.72 11.13 -8.32
N GLY A 187 -2.10 10.12 -7.70
CA GLY A 187 -2.41 9.73 -6.32
C GLY A 187 -2.20 10.88 -5.33
N PHE A 188 -1.10 11.62 -5.47
CA PHE A 188 -0.81 12.80 -4.65
C PHE A 188 -1.87 13.88 -4.78
N VAL A 189 -2.29 14.23 -6.00
CA VAL A 189 -3.34 15.25 -6.21
C VAL A 189 -4.66 14.80 -5.60
N CYS A 190 -5.04 13.53 -5.73
CA CYS A 190 -6.22 12.97 -5.07
C CYS A 190 -6.11 13.05 -3.54
N ALA A 191 -4.98 12.68 -2.95
CA ALA A 191 -4.78 12.72 -1.51
C ALA A 191 -4.76 14.15 -0.96
N LEU A 192 -4.11 15.08 -1.67
CA LEU A 192 -4.05 16.49 -1.31
C LEU A 192 -5.43 17.14 -1.38
N THR A 193 -6.20 16.84 -2.43
CA THR A 193 -7.57 17.37 -2.56
C THR A 193 -8.51 16.78 -1.52
N ALA A 194 -8.38 15.49 -1.17
CA ALA A 194 -9.09 14.90 -0.05
C ALA A 194 -8.83 15.65 1.27
N LEU A 195 -7.55 15.91 1.57
CA LEU A 195 -7.17 16.65 2.77
C LEU A 195 -7.70 18.09 2.74
N ALA A 196 -7.57 18.79 1.61
CA ALA A 196 -8.05 20.16 1.48
C ALA A 196 -9.56 20.26 1.72
N LEU A 197 -10.35 19.31 1.21
CA LEU A 197 -11.80 19.26 1.42
C LEU A 197 -12.19 18.95 2.88
N ARG A 198 -11.31 18.37 3.69
CA ARG A 198 -11.56 18.16 5.13
C ARG A 198 -11.24 19.39 5.99
N ILE A 199 -10.40 20.29 5.48
CA ILE A 199 -9.95 21.50 6.19
C ILE A 199 -10.87 22.68 5.89
N LEU A 200 -11.36 22.78 4.64
CA LEU A 200 -12.26 23.84 4.16
C LEU A 200 -13.70 23.62 4.62
#